data_AF-A0A2T8FCR6-F1
#
_entry.id   AF-A0A2T8FCR6-F1
#
_cell.length_a   1.000
_cell.length_b   1.000
_cell.length_c   1.000
_cell.angle_alpha   90.00
_cell.angle_beta   90.00
_cell.angle_gamma   90.00
#
_symmetry.space_group_name_H-M   'P 1'
#
loop_
_entity.id
_entity.type
_entity.pdbx_description
1 polymer ?
#
loop_
_entity_poly.entity_id
_entity_poly.type
_entity_poly.pdbx_seq_one_letter_code
_entity_poly.pdbx_strand_id
1 'polypeptide(L)'
;MWTPVESTYDAFVAHLEKAGEFPTLLPWPLGAGWSVSDFALVAGERGTLGTLACCSGTSALDGPVDVFVVTEEPGTGLGARVAKLSGPDPVDVGEGPPLTKVRVGSASVPLWAVSTSAADEEFDRVVVAGEAAGRWLWMVLRPASAMLLLRDEWILRDVSGLGPPLVEMPFGGPRPPW
;
A
#
# COMPACT_ATOMS: atom_id res chain seq x y z
N MET A 1 5.43 -10.27 -12.68
CA MET A 1 5.18 -8.98 -12.01
C MET A 1 5.36 -7.87 -13.02
N TRP A 2 4.47 -6.87 -13.02
CA TRP A 2 4.55 -5.70 -13.90
C TRP A 2 4.72 -4.44 -13.06
N THR A 3 5.62 -3.55 -13.48
CA THR A 3 5.89 -2.22 -12.91
C THR A 3 6.29 -1.29 -14.07
N PRO A 4 5.89 -0.01 -14.08
CA PRO A 4 6.31 0.91 -15.13
C PRO A 4 7.78 1.30 -15.00
N VAL A 5 8.33 2.04 -15.96
CA VAL A 5 9.67 2.65 -15.85
C VAL A 5 9.63 4.00 -15.12
N GLU A 6 8.54 4.75 -15.30
CA GLU A 6 8.26 6.00 -14.62
C GLU A 6 6.82 6.02 -14.12
N SER A 7 6.60 6.65 -12.98
CA SER A 7 5.28 6.82 -12.37
C SER A 7 4.61 8.02 -13.02
N THR A 8 3.82 7.76 -14.05
CA THR A 8 3.09 8.75 -14.83
C THR A 8 1.60 8.43 -14.84
N TYR A 9 0.77 9.41 -15.18
CA TYR A 9 -0.67 9.22 -15.34
C TYR A 9 -0.99 8.09 -16.34
N ASP A 10 -0.41 8.12 -17.54
CA ASP A 10 -0.68 7.11 -18.57
C ASP A 10 -0.25 5.71 -18.14
N ALA A 11 0.90 5.59 -17.46
CA ALA A 11 1.34 4.33 -16.89
C ALA A 11 0.37 3.84 -15.79
N PHE A 12 -0.19 4.74 -15.00
CA PHE A 12 -1.15 4.40 -13.96
C PHE A 12 -2.49 3.95 -14.55
N VAL A 13 -2.94 4.58 -15.62
CA VAL A 13 -4.12 4.09 -16.37
C VAL A 13 -3.87 2.67 -16.89
N ALA A 14 -2.71 2.42 -17.51
CA ALA A 14 -2.34 1.09 -17.99
C ALA A 14 -2.24 0.06 -16.84
N HIS A 15 -1.81 0.48 -15.66
CA HIS A 15 -1.84 -0.35 -14.44
C HIS A 15 -3.27 -0.74 -14.07
N LEU A 16 -4.18 0.23 -13.98
CA LEU A 16 -5.58 -0.01 -13.62
C LEU A 16 -6.30 -0.90 -14.64
N GLU A 17 -6.05 -0.69 -15.94
CA GLU A 17 -6.58 -1.55 -17.00
C GLU A 17 -6.11 -3.00 -16.86
N LYS A 18 -4.83 -3.21 -16.53
CA LYS A 18 -4.27 -4.55 -16.30
C LYS A 18 -4.76 -5.18 -15.01
N ALA A 19 -4.93 -4.39 -13.95
CA ALA A 19 -5.44 -4.86 -12.67
C ALA A 19 -6.87 -5.40 -12.81
N GLY A 20 -7.67 -4.80 -13.71
CA GLY A 20 -9.04 -5.19 -13.97
C GLY A 20 -9.92 -4.88 -12.77
N GLU A 21 -10.65 -5.88 -12.27
CA GLU A 21 -11.48 -5.75 -11.06
C GLU A 21 -10.68 -5.84 -9.76
N PHE A 22 -9.37 -6.04 -9.83
CA PHE A 22 -8.52 -6.10 -8.65
C PHE A 22 -8.25 -4.68 -8.13
N PRO A 23 -8.59 -4.36 -6.87
CA PRO A 23 -8.56 -2.99 -6.38
C PRO A 23 -7.14 -2.46 -6.35
N THR A 24 -6.97 -1.17 -6.63
CA THR A 24 -5.72 -0.44 -6.35
C THR A 24 -6.05 0.63 -5.34
N LEU A 25 -5.60 0.44 -4.10
CA LEU A 25 -5.96 1.30 -2.99
C LEU A 25 -4.90 2.40 -2.77
N LEU A 26 -5.36 3.63 -2.52
CA LEU A 26 -4.51 4.76 -2.14
C LEU A 26 -5.06 5.46 -0.89
N PRO A 27 -4.21 6.09 -0.06
CA PRO A 27 -4.64 7.08 0.92
C PRO A 27 -5.47 8.16 0.22
N TRP A 28 -6.64 8.50 0.76
CA TRP A 28 -7.58 9.40 0.11
C TRP A 28 -8.22 10.42 1.05
N PRO A 29 -8.35 11.70 0.62
CA PRO A 29 -7.66 12.28 -0.53
C PRO A 29 -6.13 12.33 -0.29
N LEU A 30 -5.34 12.37 -1.36
CA LEU A 30 -3.91 12.64 -1.20
C LEU A 30 -3.73 14.08 -0.68
N GLY A 31 -2.97 14.22 0.41
CA GLY A 31 -2.67 15.51 0.99
C GLY A 31 -1.83 16.39 0.06
N ALA A 32 -1.82 17.70 0.31
CA ALA A 32 -0.94 18.60 -0.43
C ALA A 32 0.53 18.16 -0.30
N GLY A 33 1.25 18.10 -1.43
CA GLY A 33 2.65 17.67 -1.46
C GLY A 33 2.85 16.15 -1.44
N TRP A 34 1.78 15.36 -1.55
CA TRP A 34 1.85 13.92 -1.78
C TRP A 34 1.67 13.60 -3.25
N SER A 35 2.34 12.55 -3.74
CA SER A 35 2.22 12.02 -5.10
C SER A 35 2.22 10.51 -5.11
N VAL A 36 1.66 9.91 -6.17
CA VAL A 36 1.86 8.50 -6.46
C VAL A 36 3.26 8.34 -7.06
N SER A 37 4.15 7.71 -6.30
CA SER A 37 5.58 7.59 -6.61
C SER A 37 5.94 6.26 -7.24
N ASP A 38 5.15 5.20 -7.02
CA ASP A 38 5.32 3.91 -7.69
C ASP A 38 4.05 3.07 -7.63
N PHE A 39 3.94 2.07 -8.49
CA PHE A 39 2.85 1.10 -8.49
C PHE A 39 3.22 -0.14 -9.30
N ALA A 40 2.61 -1.27 -8.94
CA ALA A 40 2.88 -2.54 -9.57
C ALA A 40 1.71 -3.51 -9.41
N LEU A 41 1.73 -4.58 -10.21
CA LEU A 41 0.81 -5.70 -10.04
C LEU A 41 1.51 -7.04 -10.25
N VAL A 42 0.94 -8.07 -9.63
CA VAL A 42 1.28 -9.47 -9.85
C VAL A 42 0.14 -10.10 -10.62
N ALA A 43 0.45 -10.64 -11.81
CA ALA A 43 -0.49 -11.40 -12.61
C ALA A 43 -0.31 -12.91 -12.32
N GLY A 44 -1.42 -13.62 -12.19
CA GLY A 44 -1.53 -15.07 -12.17
C GLY A 44 -2.25 -15.61 -13.40
N GLU A 45 -2.44 -16.92 -13.44
CA GLU A 45 -3.06 -17.60 -14.60
C GLU A 45 -4.51 -17.17 -14.85
N ARG A 46 -5.24 -16.80 -13.79
CA ARG A 46 -6.68 -16.45 -13.84
C ARG A 46 -6.96 -14.96 -13.67
N GLY A 47 -5.93 -14.12 -13.66
CA GLY A 47 -6.05 -12.68 -13.44
C GLY A 47 -5.05 -12.15 -12.42
N THR A 48 -5.27 -10.93 -11.96
CA THR A 48 -4.40 -10.26 -10.97
C THR A 48 -4.46 -10.98 -9.63
N LEU A 49 -3.29 -11.21 -9.03
CA LEU A 49 -3.12 -11.79 -7.70
C LEU A 49 -2.78 -10.74 -6.64
N GLY A 50 -2.29 -9.57 -7.05
CA GLY A 50 -2.04 -8.47 -6.14
C GLY A 50 -1.68 -7.18 -6.84
N THR A 51 -1.95 -6.06 -6.17
CA THR A 51 -1.66 -4.70 -6.58
C THR A 51 -0.88 -3.99 -5.48
N LEU A 52 -0.01 -3.09 -5.90
CA LEU A 52 0.76 -2.21 -5.05
C LEU A 52 0.62 -0.80 -5.58
N ALA A 53 0.44 0.15 -4.67
CA ALA A 53 0.71 1.53 -4.95
C ALA A 53 1.50 2.17 -3.81
N CYS A 54 2.42 3.05 -4.17
CA CYS A 54 3.21 3.85 -3.26
C CYS A 54 2.82 5.31 -3.39
N CYS A 55 2.56 5.95 -2.26
CA CYS A 55 2.42 7.40 -2.17
C CYS A 55 3.57 7.96 -1.37
N SER A 56 4.26 8.94 -1.93
CA SER A 56 5.33 9.66 -1.26
C SER A 56 4.89 11.09 -0.99
N GLY A 57 5.27 11.63 0.16
CA GLY A 57 4.98 13.02 0.53
C GLY A 57 5.91 13.53 1.61
N THR A 58 5.64 14.73 2.09
CA THR A 58 6.36 15.29 3.24
C THR A 58 5.40 15.42 4.42
N SER A 59 5.76 14.86 5.57
CA SER A 59 5.07 15.07 6.84
C SER A 59 5.82 16.14 7.66
N ALA A 60 5.09 16.89 8.48
CA ALA A 60 5.69 17.88 9.37
C ALA A 60 6.57 17.25 10.46
N LEU A 61 6.35 15.97 10.77
CA LEU A 61 7.06 15.25 11.83
C LEU A 61 8.31 14.52 11.31
N ASP A 62 8.23 13.99 10.09
CA ASP A 62 9.20 13.01 9.58
C ASP A 62 9.99 13.51 8.37
N GLY A 63 9.57 14.63 7.75
CA GLY A 63 10.09 15.00 6.44
C GLY A 63 9.57 14.03 5.38
N PRO A 64 10.42 13.44 4.51
CA PRO A 64 9.99 12.50 3.49
C PRO A 64 9.32 11.26 4.10
N VAL A 65 8.15 10.91 3.57
CA VAL A 65 7.37 9.72 3.96
C VAL A 65 6.95 8.96 2.73
N ASP A 66 7.15 7.64 2.75
CA ASP A 66 6.60 6.70 1.77
C ASP A 66 5.54 5.82 2.44
N VAL A 67 4.41 5.67 1.77
CA VAL A 67 3.33 4.75 2.18
C VAL A 67 3.04 3.81 1.03
N PHE A 68 3.36 2.54 1.24
CA PHE A 68 2.93 1.46 0.36
C PHE A 68 1.61 0.91 0.84
N VAL A 69 0.66 0.74 -0.08
CA VAL A 69 -0.58 0.00 0.14
C VAL A 69 -0.59 -1.17 -0.83
N VAL A 70 -0.68 -2.37 -0.28
CA VAL A 70 -0.70 -3.61 -1.07
C VAL A 70 -1.99 -4.35 -0.78
N THR A 71 -2.68 -4.74 -1.84
CA THR A 71 -3.80 -5.69 -1.76
C THR A 71 -3.40 -6.95 -2.51
N GLU A 72 -3.55 -8.13 -1.91
CA GLU A 72 -3.17 -9.38 -2.57
C GLU A 72 -3.97 -10.59 -2.11
N GLU A 73 -4.04 -11.60 -2.97
CA GLU A 73 -4.52 -12.93 -2.63
C GLU A 73 -3.50 -13.61 -1.69
N PRO A 74 -3.96 -14.44 -0.72
CA PRO A 74 -3.08 -15.22 0.14
C PRO A 74 -2.05 -16.04 -0.65
N GLY A 75 -0.80 -16.06 -0.17
CA GLY A 75 0.32 -16.75 -0.79
C GLY A 75 1.02 -15.99 -1.93
N THR A 76 0.59 -14.77 -2.28
CA THR A 76 1.18 -13.99 -3.38
C THR A 76 2.56 -13.41 -3.03
N GLY A 77 2.75 -12.89 -1.81
CA GLY A 77 4.03 -12.42 -1.30
C GLY A 77 4.51 -11.05 -1.81
N LEU A 78 3.64 -10.25 -2.41
CA LEU A 78 3.91 -8.87 -2.78
C LEU A 78 4.08 -7.98 -1.54
N GLY A 79 3.16 -8.08 -0.56
CA GLY A 79 3.24 -7.28 0.66
C GLY A 79 4.46 -7.66 1.50
N ALA A 80 4.71 -8.97 1.61
CA ALA A 80 5.89 -9.52 2.24
C ALA A 80 7.20 -9.00 1.62
N ARG A 81 7.30 -8.96 0.28
CA ARG A 81 8.49 -8.43 -0.41
C ARG A 81 8.76 -6.97 -0.02
N VAL A 82 7.74 -6.12 -0.06
CA VAL A 82 7.86 -4.69 0.33
C VAL A 82 8.27 -4.55 1.80
N ALA A 83 7.75 -5.42 2.65
CA ALA A 83 8.09 -5.51 4.07
C ALA A 83 9.43 -6.21 4.35
N LYS A 84 10.12 -6.70 3.31
CA LYS A 84 11.35 -7.52 3.35
C LYS A 84 11.22 -8.82 4.16
N LEU A 85 10.02 -9.39 4.25
CA LEU A 85 9.75 -10.64 4.98
C LEU A 85 10.08 -11.88 4.12
N SER A 86 10.40 -13.00 4.77
CA SER A 86 10.77 -14.26 4.09
C SER A 86 9.59 -15.12 3.65
N GLY A 87 8.45 -15.02 4.34
CA GLY A 87 7.22 -15.75 4.03
C GLY A 87 6.23 -14.90 3.21
N PRO A 88 5.34 -15.51 2.41
CA PRO A 88 4.44 -14.75 1.51
C PRO A 88 3.26 -14.09 2.23
N ASP A 89 2.88 -14.60 3.41
CA ASP A 89 1.74 -14.15 4.19
C ASP A 89 2.19 -13.52 5.51
N PRO A 90 1.42 -12.57 6.08
CA PRO A 90 1.75 -12.01 7.37
C PRO A 90 1.52 -13.05 8.47
N VAL A 91 2.42 -13.06 9.45
CA VAL A 91 2.26 -13.85 10.67
C VAL A 91 1.60 -12.99 11.74
N ASP A 92 0.95 -13.62 12.72
CA ASP A 92 0.40 -12.99 13.94
C ASP A 92 -0.74 -11.98 13.71
N VAL A 93 -1.29 -11.90 12.49
CA VAL A 93 -2.48 -11.08 12.21
C VAL A 93 -3.70 -11.68 12.92
N GLY A 94 -4.37 -10.87 13.73
CA GLY A 94 -5.48 -11.31 14.57
C GLY A 94 -5.08 -11.68 16.00
N GLU A 95 -3.79 -11.72 16.31
CA GLU A 95 -3.31 -11.90 17.68
C GLU A 95 -3.32 -10.58 18.45
N GLY A 96 -4.08 -10.54 19.55
CA GLY A 96 -4.21 -9.34 20.38
C GLY A 96 -4.96 -8.18 19.71
N PRO A 97 -4.93 -6.98 20.31
CA PRO A 97 -5.60 -5.82 19.76
C PRO A 97 -4.90 -5.30 18.49
N PRO A 98 -5.66 -4.81 17.49
CA PRO A 98 -5.08 -4.20 16.31
C PRO A 98 -4.30 -2.92 16.68
N LEU A 99 -3.22 -2.65 15.96
CA LEU A 99 -2.41 -1.44 16.15
C LEU A 99 -3.15 -0.19 15.66
N THR A 100 -3.86 -0.31 14.54
CA THR A 100 -4.67 0.77 13.97
C THR A 100 -5.85 0.19 13.15
N LYS A 101 -6.67 1.07 12.58
CA LYS A 101 -7.74 0.71 11.65
C LYS A 101 -7.73 1.68 10.48
N VAL A 102 -8.10 1.17 9.31
CA VAL A 102 -8.31 1.98 8.10
C VAL A 102 -9.69 1.71 7.54
N ARG A 103 -10.23 2.67 6.80
CA ARG A 103 -11.54 2.54 6.16
C ARG A 103 -11.37 2.25 4.67
N VAL A 104 -11.87 1.10 4.24
CA VAL A 104 -11.95 0.68 2.83
C VAL A 104 -13.42 0.66 2.43
N GLY A 105 -13.84 1.62 1.61
CA GLY A 105 -15.26 1.83 1.34
C GLY A 105 -16.04 2.17 2.62
N SER A 106 -17.02 1.33 2.98
CA SER A 106 -17.78 1.44 4.24
C SER A 106 -17.22 0.57 5.38
N ALA A 107 -16.23 -0.29 5.10
CA ALA A 107 -15.68 -1.22 6.08
C ALA A 107 -14.53 -0.59 6.86
N SER A 108 -14.54 -0.72 8.19
CA SER A 108 -13.38 -0.46 9.04
C SER A 108 -12.57 -1.74 9.15
N VAL A 109 -11.36 -1.71 8.60
CA VAL A 109 -10.43 -2.83 8.50
C VAL A 109 -9.38 -2.68 9.62
N PRO A 110 -9.39 -3.56 10.63
CA PRO A 110 -8.32 -3.59 11.63
C PRO A 110 -7.00 -4.04 11.03
N LEU A 111 -5.91 -3.38 11.43
CA LEU A 111 -4.55 -3.70 11.00
C LEU A 111 -3.68 -4.02 12.22
N TRP A 112 -3.02 -5.16 12.19
CA TRP A 112 -2.09 -5.63 13.22
C TRP A 112 -0.65 -5.34 12.80
N ALA A 113 0.22 -5.11 13.78
CA ALA A 113 1.64 -4.98 13.53
C ALA A 113 2.19 -6.31 13.03
N VAL A 114 2.96 -6.29 11.94
CA VAL A 114 3.70 -7.46 11.46
C VAL A 114 5.15 -7.30 11.88
N SER A 115 5.70 -8.31 12.55
CA SER A 115 7.09 -8.26 13.00
C SER A 115 8.06 -8.30 11.83
N THR A 116 8.97 -7.32 11.76
CA THR A 116 10.09 -7.29 10.81
C THR A 116 11.42 -7.66 11.44
N SER A 117 11.44 -8.08 12.72
CA SER A 117 12.68 -8.32 13.47
C SER A 117 13.57 -9.42 12.89
N ALA A 118 13.00 -10.33 12.10
CA ALA A 118 13.72 -11.38 11.38
C ALA A 118 14.19 -10.97 9.98
N ALA A 119 13.75 -9.82 9.46
CA ALA A 119 14.05 -9.33 8.12
C ALA A 119 15.32 -8.47 8.07
N ASP A 120 15.46 -7.51 8.97
CA ASP A 120 16.64 -6.65 9.13
C ASP A 120 16.68 -6.01 10.53
N GLU A 121 17.86 -5.54 10.94
CA GLU A 121 18.05 -4.74 12.17
C GLU A 121 17.69 -3.26 11.95
N GLU A 122 17.42 -2.87 10.71
CA GLU A 122 17.00 -1.52 10.34
C GLU A 122 15.51 -1.34 10.70
N PHE A 123 15.24 -0.65 11.81
CA PHE A 123 13.90 -0.18 12.19
C PHE A 123 13.45 1.01 11.33
N ASP A 124 13.67 0.93 10.01
CA ASP A 124 13.43 1.97 9.03
C ASP A 124 11.95 2.09 8.63
N ARG A 125 11.16 1.05 8.93
CA ARG A 125 9.77 0.94 8.51
C ARG A 125 8.89 0.38 9.60
N VAL A 126 7.60 0.64 9.43
CA VAL A 126 6.53 -0.02 10.18
C VAL A 126 5.66 -0.77 9.19
N VAL A 127 5.31 -2.00 9.54
CA VAL A 127 4.50 -2.89 8.71
C VAL A 127 3.26 -3.24 9.49
N VAL A 128 2.11 -3.03 8.87
CA VAL A 128 0.83 -3.49 9.40
C VAL A 128 0.06 -4.25 8.33
N ALA A 129 -0.70 -5.26 8.74
CA ALA A 129 -1.52 -6.05 7.86
C ALA A 129 -2.89 -6.36 8.46
N GLY A 130 -3.88 -6.51 7.61
CA GLY A 130 -5.23 -6.97 7.95
C GLY A 130 -5.89 -7.61 6.74
N GLU A 131 -7.18 -7.91 6.85
CA GLU A 131 -7.93 -8.56 5.78
C GLU A 131 -9.10 -7.68 5.33
N ALA A 132 -9.21 -7.48 4.02
CA ALA A 132 -10.30 -6.77 3.38
C ALA A 132 -10.86 -7.60 2.23
N ALA A 133 -12.15 -7.96 2.29
CA ALA A 133 -12.85 -8.73 1.26
C ALA A 133 -12.14 -10.04 0.86
N GLY A 134 -11.60 -10.79 1.83
CA GLY A 134 -10.93 -12.07 1.59
C GLY A 134 -9.47 -11.96 1.10
N ARG A 135 -8.92 -10.74 1.09
CA ARG A 135 -7.56 -10.44 0.60
C ARG A 135 -6.72 -9.83 1.70
N TRP A 136 -5.42 -10.08 1.66
CA TRP A 136 -4.49 -9.36 2.51
C TRP A 136 -4.42 -7.90 2.10
N LEU A 137 -4.50 -7.03 3.10
CA LEU A 137 -4.25 -5.61 3.00
C LEU A 137 -3.03 -5.28 3.84
N TRP A 138 -1.95 -4.88 3.18
CA TRP A 138 -0.72 -4.44 3.84
C TRP A 138 -0.56 -2.94 3.73
N MET A 139 -0.01 -2.34 4.78
CA MET A 139 0.59 -1.02 4.72
C MET A 139 2.02 -1.08 5.23
N VAL A 140 2.95 -0.54 4.43
CA VAL A 140 4.34 -0.36 4.83
C VAL A 140 4.64 1.12 4.79
N LEU A 141 5.05 1.70 5.91
CA LEU A 141 5.36 3.11 6.00
C LEU A 141 6.83 3.32 6.35
N ARG A 142 7.45 4.28 5.68
CA ARG A 142 8.84 4.72 5.92
C ARG A 142 8.88 6.23 6.10
N PRO A 143 9.58 6.78 7.10
CA PRO A 143 10.21 6.06 8.21
C PRO A 143 9.18 5.40 9.14
N ALA A 144 9.61 4.52 10.06
CA ALA A 144 8.71 3.85 11.01
C ALA A 144 7.85 4.82 11.84
N SER A 145 8.37 6.03 12.13
CA SER A 145 7.65 7.10 12.84
C SER A 145 6.43 7.64 12.07
N ALA A 146 6.35 7.43 10.76
CA ALA A 146 5.17 7.76 9.95
C ALA A 146 3.90 7.01 10.38
N MET A 147 4.01 5.96 11.22
CA MET A 147 2.86 5.37 11.93
C MET A 147 2.03 6.42 12.68
N LEU A 148 2.65 7.51 13.14
CA LEU A 148 1.96 8.60 13.83
C LEU A 148 0.94 9.33 12.95
N LEU A 149 1.07 9.22 11.62
CA LEU A 149 0.08 9.75 10.68
C LEU A 149 -1.22 8.94 10.67
N LEU A 150 -1.16 7.66 11.07
CA LEU A 150 -2.31 6.73 11.13
C LEU A 150 -3.11 6.86 12.43
N ARG A 151 -2.96 7.97 13.17
CA ARG A 151 -3.73 8.25 14.40
C ARG A 151 -5.21 8.54 14.14
N ASP A 152 -5.52 9.06 12.95
CA ASP A 152 -6.89 9.17 12.45
C ASP A 152 -7.21 7.97 11.56
N GLU A 153 -8.48 7.52 11.53
CA GLU A 153 -8.89 6.41 10.66
C GLU A 153 -8.74 6.82 9.18
N TRP A 154 -7.60 6.45 8.59
CA TRP A 154 -7.28 6.74 7.19
C TRP A 154 -8.29 6.11 6.26
N ILE A 155 -8.63 6.82 5.21
CA ILE A 155 -9.48 6.30 4.14
C ILE A 155 -8.57 5.77 3.05
N LEU A 156 -8.72 4.48 2.75
CA LEU A 156 -8.14 3.88 1.57
C LEU A 156 -9.22 3.77 0.51
N ARG A 157 -9.00 4.43 -0.63
CA ARG A 157 -9.93 4.47 -1.74
C ARG A 157 -9.42 3.60 -2.87
N ASP A 158 -10.28 2.72 -3.38
CA ASP A 158 -10.04 2.08 -4.67
C ASP A 158 -10.17 3.11 -5.78
N VAL A 159 -9.06 3.34 -6.48
CA VAL A 159 -8.95 4.36 -7.51
C VAL A 159 -9.33 3.87 -8.90
N SER A 160 -9.54 2.55 -9.07
CA SER A 160 -10.09 1.97 -10.28
C SER A 160 -11.46 2.58 -10.65
N GLY A 161 -12.25 2.97 -9.64
CA GLY A 161 -13.59 3.52 -9.79
C GLY A 161 -13.71 5.04 -9.63
N LEU A 162 -12.60 5.80 -9.56
CA LEU A 162 -12.67 7.24 -9.29
C LEU A 162 -13.12 8.09 -10.48
N GLY A 163 -12.82 7.71 -11.72
CA GLY A 163 -13.19 8.50 -12.90
C GLY A 163 -12.42 9.84 -12.99
N PRO A 164 -13.08 11.01 -13.20
CA PRO A 164 -12.41 12.29 -13.43
C PRO A 164 -11.37 12.76 -12.39
N PRO A 165 -11.55 12.54 -11.06
CA PRO A 165 -10.54 12.90 -10.04
C PRO A 165 -9.18 12.24 -10.22
N LEU A 166 -9.06 11.15 -11.00
CA LEU A 166 -7.78 10.52 -11.31
C LEU A 166 -6.85 11.46 -12.10
N VAL A 167 -7.42 12.35 -12.92
CA VAL A 167 -6.68 13.28 -13.80
C VAL A 167 -5.92 14.34 -12.99
N GLU A 168 -6.45 14.72 -11.83
CA GLU A 168 -5.84 15.73 -10.96
C GLU A 168 -4.81 15.12 -10.00
N MET A 169 -4.57 13.81 -10.07
CA MET A 169 -3.63 13.16 -9.17
C MET A 169 -2.18 13.49 -9.54
N PRO A 170 -1.38 13.90 -8.56
CA PRO A 170 0.06 14.10 -8.77
C PRO A 170 0.78 12.75 -8.86
N PHE A 171 1.63 12.62 -9.89
CA PHE A 171 2.50 11.46 -10.11
C PHE A 171 3.97 11.89 -10.13
N GLY A 172 4.85 11.00 -9.68
CA GLY A 172 6.29 11.18 -9.71
C GLY A 172 6.92 11.27 -8.33
N GLY A 173 8.19 11.72 -8.30
CA GLY A 173 9.06 11.63 -7.13
C GLY A 173 10.11 10.51 -7.30
N PRO A 174 11.09 10.42 -6.39
CA PRO A 174 12.05 9.32 -6.40
C PRO A 174 11.31 8.00 -6.17
N ARG A 175 11.68 6.96 -6.92
CA ARG A 175 11.15 5.62 -6.66
C ARG A 175 11.71 5.09 -5.36
N PRO A 176 10.87 4.78 -4.37
CA PRO A 176 11.36 4.21 -3.14
C PRO A 176 11.78 2.74 -3.38
N PRO A 177 12.81 2.23 -2.69
CA PRO A 177 13.27 0.86 -2.86
C PRO A 177 12.37 -0.12 -2.11
N TRP A 178 11.87 -1.15 -2.78
CA TRP A 178 11.05 -2.22 -2.20
C TRP A 178 11.17 -3.53 -2.99
#